data_AF-A0A941A6I5-F1
#
_entry.id   AF-A0A941A6I5-F1
#
_cell.length_a   1.000
_cell.length_b   1.000
_cell.length_c   1.000
_cell.angle_alpha   90.00
_cell.angle_beta   90.00
_cell.angle_gamma   90.00
#
_symmetry.space_group_name_H-M   'P 1'
#
loop_
_entity.id
_entity.type
_entity.pdbx_description
1 polymer ?
#
loop_
_entity_poly.entity_id
_entity_poly.type
_entity_poly.pdbx_seq_one_letter_code
_entity_poly.pdbx_strand_id
1 'polypeptide(L)' 'MAPKDKERRILTVSYMYRGSERLPMIRLQGSWMKELGFSVGDRIRVSAKAGRIIIFLMTKVEGKDASQV' A
#
# COMPACT_ATOMS: atom_id res chain seq x y z
N MET A 1 -5.97 -2.07 -22.44
CA MET A 1 -4.86 -1.11 -22.28
C MET A 1 -4.00 -1.59 -21.12
N ALA A 2 -2.74 -1.95 -21.38
CA ALA A 2 -1.79 -2.24 -20.30
C ALA A 2 -1.60 -0.98 -19.44
N PRO A 3 -1.44 -1.08 -18.11
CA PRO A 3 -1.14 0.08 -17.29
C PRO A 3 0.16 0.70 -17.81
N LYS A 4 0.10 1.95 -18.29
CA LYS A 4 1.32 2.70 -18.60
C LYS A 4 2.13 2.77 -17.30
N ASP A 5 3.40 2.37 -17.34
CA ASP A 5 4.33 2.51 -16.22
C ASP A 5 4.25 3.95 -15.70
N LYS A 6 3.60 4.13 -14.55
CA LYS A 6 3.36 5.47 -14.01
C LYS A 6 4.68 6.05 -13.53
N GLU A 7 4.86 7.33 -13.82
CA GLU A 7 5.95 8.20 -13.40
C GLU A 7 6.59 7.79 -12.07
N ARG A 8 7.92 7.68 -12.08
CA ARG A 8 8.72 7.58 -10.84
C ARG A 8 8.48 8.83 -10.01
N ARG A 9 7.88 8.66 -8.83
CA ARG A 9 7.70 9.73 -7.84
C ARG A 9 8.84 9.66 -6.83
N ILE A 10 9.58 10.75 -6.67
CA ILE A 10 10.55 10.92 -5.58
C ILE A 10 9.83 11.69 -4.46
N LEU A 11 9.76 11.09 -3.28
CA LEU A 11 9.11 11.67 -2.11
C LEU A 11 10.11 11.77 -0.97
N THR A 12 9.96 12.82 -0.16
CA THR A 12 10.75 13.00 1.06
C THR A 12 10.07 12.27 2.21
N VAL A 13 10.86 11.55 3.03
CA VAL A 13 10.38 10.95 4.27
C VAL A 13 9.93 12.06 5.21
N SER A 14 8.65 12.05 5.53
CA SER A 14 8.05 12.96 6.50
C SER A 14 8.17 12.38 7.91
N TYR A 15 7.51 13.01 8.88
CA TYR A 15 7.50 12.51 10.24
C TYR A 15 6.10 12.56 10.84
N MET A 16 5.91 11.75 11.88
CA MET A 16 4.75 11.80 12.77
C MET A 16 5.23 11.77 14.21
N TYR A 17 4.43 12.33 15.12
CA TYR A 17 4.70 12.21 16.55
C TYR A 17 4.01 10.99 17.13
N ARG A 18 4.73 10.26 17.99
CA ARG A 18 4.17 9.25 18.88
C ARG A 18 4.54 9.65 20.31
N GLY A 19 3.62 10.33 21.00
CA GLY A 19 3.96 11.05 22.23
C GLY A 19 4.88 12.21 21.92
N SER A 20 6.05 12.26 22.57
CA SER A 20 7.10 13.25 22.33
C SER A 20 8.11 12.85 21.26
N GLU A 21 8.06 11.61 20.75
CA GLU A 21 9.03 11.10 19.79
C GLU A 21 8.64 11.38 18.34
N ARG A 22 9.60 11.84 17.52
CA ARG A 22 9.45 12.04 16.08
C ARG A 22 9.86 10.77 15.33
N LEU A 23 8.89 10.10 14.71
CA LEU A 23 9.10 8.87 13.95
C LEU A 23 9.01 9.12 12.43
N PRO A 24 9.78 8.38 11.60
CA PRO A 24 9.72 8.52 10.15
C PRO A 24 8.39 8.01 9.58
N MET A 25 7.84 8.75 8.61
CA MET A 25 6.58 8.41 7.95
C MET A 25 6.68 8.65 6.44
N ILE A 26 6.28 7.65 5.65
CA ILE A 26 6.10 7.79 4.21
C ILE A 26 4.61 7.98 3.93
N ARG A 27 4.26 9.07 3.25
CA ARG A 27 2.87 9.38 2.86
C ARG A 27 2.69 9.10 1.37
N LEU A 28 1.93 8.05 1.05
CA LEU A 28 1.47 7.76 -0.31
C LEU A 28 0.01 8.19 -0.41
N GLN A 29 -0.30 9.21 -1.20
CA GLN A 29 -1.65 9.77 -1.35
C GLN A 29 -1.87 10.33 -2.76
N GLY A 30 -3.14 10.39 -3.20
CA GLY A 30 -3.56 11.02 -4.45
C GLY A 30 -4.19 10.07 -5.48
N SER A 31 -4.72 10.65 -6.56
CA SER A 31 -5.46 9.97 -7.63
C SER A 31 -4.68 8.79 -8.25
N TRP A 32 -3.35 8.90 -8.29
CA TRP A 32 -2.48 7.88 -8.86
C TRP A 32 -2.58 6.53 -8.16
N MET A 33 -2.86 6.49 -6.85
CA MET A 33 -3.09 5.22 -6.13
C MET A 33 -4.39 4.55 -6.60
N LYS A 34 -5.44 5.35 -6.83
CA LYS A 34 -6.70 4.85 -7.37
C LYS A 34 -6.51 4.24 -8.75
N GLU A 35 -5.78 4.91 -9.65
CA GLU A 35 -5.52 4.33 -10.97
C GLU A 35 -4.47 3.19 -10.93
N LEU A 36 -3.87 2.86 -9.78
CA LEU A 36 -3.10 1.63 -9.56
C LEU A 36 -3.96 0.50 -8.97
N GLY A 37 -5.26 0.75 -8.74
CA GLY A 37 -6.21 -0.21 -8.21
C GLY A 37 -6.41 -0.15 -6.70
N PHE A 38 -5.76 0.78 -5.98
CA PHE A 38 -5.96 0.93 -4.54
C PHE A 38 -7.22 1.74 -4.23
N SER A 39 -8.04 1.24 -3.33
CA SER A 39 -9.27 1.86 -2.83
C SER A 39 -9.27 1.95 -1.30
N VAL A 40 -10.12 2.83 -0.77
CA VAL A 40 -10.33 2.93 0.68
C VAL A 40 -10.93 1.62 1.18
N GLY A 41 -10.33 1.05 2.23
CA GLY A 41 -10.75 -0.24 2.81
C GLY A 41 -10.05 -1.46 2.22
N ASP A 42 -9.25 -1.30 1.16
CA ASP A 42 -8.48 -2.41 0.61
C ASP A 42 -7.45 -2.92 1.61
N ARG A 43 -7.31 -4.25 1.67
CA ARG A 43 -6.23 -4.89 2.41
C ARG A 43 -4.97 -4.87 1.55
N ILE A 44 -3.86 -4.56 2.19
CA ILE A 44 -2.54 -4.57 1.55
C ILE A 44 -1.60 -5.50 2.29
N ARG A 45 -0.62 -6.04 1.56
CA ARG A 45 0.54 -6.70 2.14
C ARG A 45 1.75 -5.79 2.01
N VAL A 46 2.40 -5.55 3.13
CA VAL A 46 3.64 -4.79 3.21
C VAL A 46 4.77 -5.75 3.54
N SER A 47 5.83 -5.73 2.74
CA SER A 47 7.06 -6.49 3.01
C SER A 47 8.23 -5.51 3.04
N ALA A 48 9.01 -5.56 4.11
CA ALA A 48 10.12 -4.65 4.34
C ALA A 48 11.44 -5.42 4.50
N LYS A 49 12.50 -4.85 3.94
CA LYS A 49 13.90 -5.22 4.17
C LYS A 49 14.74 -3.96 4.24
N ALA A 50 16.02 -4.08 4.58
CA ALA A 50 16.94 -2.93 4.64
C ALA A 50 16.85 -2.09 3.34
N GLY A 51 16.51 -0.81 3.48
CA GLY A 51 16.39 0.15 2.38
C GLY A 51 15.24 -0.08 1.39
N ARG A 52 14.34 -1.03 1.61
CA ARG A 52 13.27 -1.34 0.64
C ARG A 52 11.97 -1.77 1.30
N ILE A 53 10.88 -1.14 0.87
CA ILE A 53 9.51 -1.51 1.18
C ILE A 53 8.82 -1.87 -0.13
N ILE A 54 8.07 -2.97 -0.13
CA ILE A 54 7.21 -3.36 -1.25
C ILE A 54 5.78 -3.49 -0.73
N ILE A 55 4.84 -2.86 -1.44
CA ILE A 55 3.41 -2.85 -1.10
C ILE A 55 2.66 -3.55 -2.23
N PHE A 56 1.81 -4.50 -1.87
CA PHE A 56 0.92 -5.19 -2.79
C PHE A 56 -0.53 -5.05 -2.33
N LEU A 57 -1.44 -4.89 -3.29
CA LEU A 57 -2.86 -5.13 -3.05
C LEU A 57 -3.08 -6.61 -2.77
N MET A 58 -3.82 -6.92 -1.72
CA MET A 58 -4.27 -8.29 -1.48
C MET A 58 -5.58 -8.50 -2.22
N THR A 59 -5.56 -9.34 -3.25
CA THR A 59 -6.81 -9.86 -3.81
C THR A 59 -7.52 -10.64 -2.73
N LYS A 60 -8.82 -10.38 -2.53
CA LYS A 60 -9.68 -11.27 -1.76
C LYS A 60 -9.57 -12.64 -2.44
N VAL A 61 -8.88 -13.58 -1.81
CA VAL A 61 -9.05 -14.98 -2.19
C VAL A 61 -10.51 -15.27 -1.87
N GLU A 62 -11.33 -15.52 -2.89
CA GLU A 62 -12.68 -16.02 -2.69
C GLU A 62 -12.60 -17.18 -1.71
N GLY A 63 -13.23 -17.03 -0.55
CA GLY A 63 -13.56 -18.18 0.27
C GLY A 63 -14.51 -19.02 -0.56
N LYS A 64 -13.99 -20.05 -1.24
CA LYS A 64 -14.81 -21.19 -1.62
C LYS A 64 -15.28 -21.83 -0.33
N ASP A 65 -16.59 -21.93 -0.21
CA ASP A 65 -17.35 -22.76 0.72
C ASP A 65 -16.53 -23.89 1.36
N ALA A 66 -16.33 -23.76 2.68
CA ALA A 66 -16.17 -24.94 3.52
C ALA A 66 -17.58 -25.38 3.94
N SER A 67 -18.19 -26.14 3.04
CA SER A 67 -19.05 -27.30 3.27
C SER A 67 -20.11 -27.23 4.38
N GLN A 68 -21.37 -27.31 3.92
CA GLN A 68 -22.33 -28.24 4.53
C GLN A 68 -21.64 -29.57 4.85
N VAL A 69 -21.68 -29.99 6.11
CA VAL A 69 -21.88 -31.37 6.54
C VAL A 69 -22.73 -31.35 7.80
#